data_AF-A0A0C9UBA1-F1
#
_entry.id   AF-A0A0C9UBA1-F1
#
_cell.length_a   1.000
_cell.length_b   1.000
_cell.length_c   1.000
_cell.angle_alpha   90.00
_cell.angle_beta   90.00
_cell.angle_gamma   90.00
#
_symmetry.space_group_name_H-M   'P 1'
#
loop_
_entity.id
_entity.type
_entity.pdbx_description
1 polymer ?
#
loop_
_entity_poly.entity_id
_entity_poly.type
_entity_poly.pdbx_seq_one_letter_code
_entity_poly.pdbx_strand_id
1 'polypeptide(L)'
;PKYIASLLESAATRRLDHLRAEEKMIQREREAEGDEFAEKESFVTQAYKDQVAELRRAEEEEKRLEAEKKKKGPTMGMARFYQELLQRSEAQHQATVEATTHDPKPVIGPAGPNLTITKPPDFKPKSDLEIAREAEAQGKTVELNDDNQIVDKRELLSAGLNLSLPNTRNLGGLRKSRETAKSEEEVQAHRAVGTAASLKEINQRRQREIEKQLEEERERRAAEKERADREEKERVVAKRNNQEEIEDAKARYLARKRQRLEKTATTGAE
;
A
#
# COMPACT_ATOMS: atom_id res chain seq x y z
N PRO A 1 -3.41 -11.10 -30.99
CA PRO A 1 -4.06 -9.93 -30.34
C PRO A 1 -3.84 -10.01 -28.82
N LYS A 2 -3.28 -8.97 -28.20
CA LYS A 2 -2.70 -9.04 -26.84
C LYS A 2 -3.71 -9.22 -25.69
N TYR A 3 -5.00 -9.00 -25.93
CA TYR A 3 -6.05 -9.00 -24.88
C TYR A 3 -7.10 -10.10 -25.04
N ILE A 4 -7.04 -10.91 -26.10
CA ILE A 4 -8.06 -11.95 -26.33
C ILE A 4 -7.88 -13.09 -25.32
N ALA A 5 -6.65 -13.46 -24.99
CA ALA A 5 -6.37 -14.50 -24.01
C ALA A 5 -6.96 -14.16 -22.63
N SER A 6 -6.71 -12.95 -22.12
CA SER A 6 -7.25 -12.53 -20.83
C SER A 6 -8.78 -12.41 -20.83
N LEU A 7 -9.38 -11.99 -21.95
CA LEU A 7 -10.83 -11.95 -22.08
C LEU A 7 -11.43 -13.37 -22.04
N LEU A 8 -10.83 -14.32 -22.76
CA LEU A 8 -11.27 -15.73 -22.77
C LEU A 8 -11.08 -16.39 -21.40
N GLU A 9 -9.96 -16.15 -20.72
CA GLU A 9 -9.72 -16.59 -19.35
C GLU A 9 -10.78 -16.02 -18.40
N SER A 10 -11.07 -14.72 -18.46
CA SER A 10 -12.09 -14.09 -17.62
C SER A 10 -13.51 -14.61 -17.91
N ALA A 11 -13.79 -14.99 -19.15
CA ALA A 11 -15.06 -15.58 -19.52
C ALA A 11 -15.16 -17.02 -18.99
N ALA A 12 -14.07 -17.79 -19.05
CA ALA A 12 -14.00 -19.13 -18.52
C ALA A 12 -14.16 -19.15 -16.98
N THR A 13 -13.49 -18.26 -16.26
CA THR A 13 -13.63 -18.17 -14.79
C THR A 13 -15.05 -17.82 -14.38
N ARG A 14 -15.70 -16.83 -15.04
CA ARG A 14 -17.11 -16.49 -14.76
C ARG A 14 -18.07 -17.65 -15.02
N ARG A 15 -17.83 -18.45 -16.07
CA ARG A 15 -18.64 -19.64 -16.35
C ARG A 15 -18.50 -20.68 -15.25
N LEU A 16 -17.27 -20.94 -14.80
CA LEU A 16 -17.01 -21.86 -13.68
C LEU A 16 -17.65 -21.36 -12.38
N ASP A 17 -17.55 -20.06 -12.10
CA ASP A 17 -18.17 -19.45 -10.92
C ASP A 17 -19.71 -19.56 -10.94
N HIS A 18 -20.33 -19.40 -12.11
CA HIS A 18 -21.78 -19.57 -12.26
C HIS A 18 -22.20 -21.01 -11.95
N LEU A 19 -21.51 -22.00 -12.53
CA LEU A 19 -21.79 -23.42 -12.27
C LEU A 19 -21.60 -23.78 -10.80
N ARG A 20 -20.56 -23.22 -10.15
CA ARG A 20 -20.30 -23.38 -8.72
C ARG A 20 -21.40 -22.77 -7.85
N ALA A 21 -21.94 -21.62 -8.26
CA ALA A 21 -23.04 -20.97 -7.55
C ALA A 21 -24.34 -21.75 -7.67
N GLU A 22 -24.66 -22.27 -8.86
CA GLU A 22 -25.82 -23.13 -9.11
C GLU A 22 -25.75 -24.41 -8.27
N GLU A 23 -24.60 -25.10 -8.26
CA GLU A 23 -24.43 -26.33 -7.49
C GLU A 23 -24.54 -26.08 -5.98
N LYS A 24 -23.97 -24.99 -5.45
CA LYS A 24 -24.16 -24.60 -4.04
C LYS A 24 -25.60 -24.25 -3.73
N MET A 25 -26.32 -23.66 -4.68
CA MET A 25 -27.73 -23.34 -4.52
C MET A 25 -28.57 -24.63 -4.45
N ILE A 26 -28.35 -25.59 -5.36
CA ILE A 26 -29.01 -26.91 -5.34
C ILE A 26 -28.69 -27.66 -4.03
N GLN A 27 -27.44 -27.63 -3.57
CA GLN A 27 -27.07 -28.25 -2.30
C GLN A 27 -27.81 -27.62 -1.12
N ARG A 28 -27.89 -26.29 -1.09
CA ARG A 28 -28.63 -25.56 -0.06
C ARG A 28 -30.13 -25.85 -0.09
N GLU A 29 -30.72 -25.99 -1.28
CA GLU A 29 -32.12 -26.42 -1.43
C GLU A 29 -32.33 -27.82 -0.87
N ARG A 30 -31.44 -28.78 -1.16
CA ARG A 30 -31.51 -30.14 -0.59
C ARG A 30 -31.33 -30.15 0.94
N GLU A 31 -30.41 -29.35 1.47
CA GLU A 31 -30.25 -29.20 2.91
C GLU A 31 -31.49 -28.60 3.58
N ALA A 32 -32.18 -27.68 2.89
CA ALA A 32 -33.43 -27.09 3.37
C ALA A 32 -34.63 -28.06 3.29
N GLU A 33 -34.67 -28.91 2.26
CA GLU A 33 -35.64 -30.01 2.13
C GLU A 33 -35.39 -31.13 3.16
N GLY A 34 -34.16 -31.26 3.67
CA GLY A 34 -33.80 -32.16 4.76
C GLY A 34 -34.19 -33.61 4.46
N ASP A 35 -34.95 -34.22 5.36
CA ASP A 35 -35.36 -35.63 5.28
C ASP A 35 -36.66 -35.84 4.47
N GLU A 36 -37.29 -34.78 3.93
CA GLU A 36 -38.60 -34.86 3.25
C GLU A 36 -38.59 -35.77 2.00
N PHE A 37 -37.41 -36.02 1.44
CA PHE A 37 -37.21 -36.86 0.26
C PHE A 37 -36.23 -38.01 0.51
N ALA A 38 -35.86 -38.29 1.77
CA ALA A 38 -34.94 -39.38 2.11
C ALA A 38 -35.49 -40.77 1.74
N GLU A 39 -36.81 -40.95 1.78
CA GLU A 39 -37.48 -42.21 1.41
C GLU A 39 -37.70 -42.37 -0.11
N LYS A 40 -37.43 -41.32 -0.91
CA LYS A 40 -37.65 -41.33 -2.37
C LYS A 40 -36.34 -41.60 -3.10
N GLU A 41 -36.45 -42.30 -4.24
CA GLU A 41 -35.29 -42.63 -5.06
C GLU A 41 -34.68 -41.38 -5.69
N SER A 42 -33.37 -41.18 -5.50
CA SER A 42 -32.62 -40.08 -6.13
C SER A 42 -32.04 -40.52 -7.48
N PHE A 43 -32.50 -39.91 -8.58
CA PHE A 43 -31.99 -40.19 -9.91
C PHE A 43 -30.97 -39.15 -10.33
N VAL A 44 -29.72 -39.57 -10.50
CA VAL A 44 -28.63 -38.71 -10.95
C VAL A 44 -28.11 -39.21 -12.30
N THR A 45 -28.19 -38.35 -13.32
CA THR A 45 -27.69 -38.65 -14.67
C THR A 45 -26.17 -38.76 -14.67
N GLN A 46 -25.61 -39.57 -15.58
CA GLN A 46 -24.15 -39.70 -15.73
C GLN A 46 -23.49 -38.35 -16.01
N ALA A 47 -24.09 -37.55 -16.90
CA ALA A 47 -23.60 -36.21 -17.24
C ALA A 47 -23.48 -35.28 -16.02
N TYR A 48 -24.41 -35.36 -15.06
CA TYR A 48 -24.32 -34.57 -13.84
C TYR A 48 -23.19 -35.05 -12.93
N LYS A 49 -23.00 -36.38 -12.80
CA LYS A 49 -21.86 -36.93 -12.05
C LYS A 49 -20.52 -36.47 -12.64
N ASP A 50 -20.43 -36.45 -13.96
CA ASP A 50 -19.24 -35.98 -14.67
C ASP A 50 -19.01 -34.48 -14.45
N GLN A 51 -20.06 -33.65 -14.53
CA GLN A 51 -19.96 -32.21 -14.24
C GLN A 51 -19.49 -31.93 -12.81
N VAL A 52 -20.03 -32.64 -11.82
CA VAL A 52 -19.61 -32.50 -10.42
C VAL A 52 -18.16 -32.94 -10.23
N ALA A 53 -17.73 -34.03 -10.90
CA ALA A 53 -16.35 -34.50 -10.84
C ALA A 53 -15.36 -33.50 -11.47
N GLU A 54 -15.71 -32.92 -12.62
CA GLU A 54 -14.90 -31.89 -13.29
C GLU A 54 -14.79 -30.61 -12.44
N LEU A 55 -15.90 -30.14 -11.85
CA LEU A 55 -15.88 -28.99 -10.94
C LEU A 55 -15.01 -29.25 -9.71
N ARG A 56 -15.08 -30.45 -9.13
CA ARG A 56 -14.27 -30.84 -7.98
C ARG A 56 -12.77 -30.88 -8.32
N ARG A 57 -12.42 -31.44 -9.48
CA ARG A 57 -11.02 -31.43 -9.96
C ARG A 57 -10.52 -30.01 -10.18
N ALA A 58 -11.30 -29.16 -10.83
CA ALA A 58 -10.95 -27.76 -11.07
C ALA A 58 -10.76 -26.99 -9.75
N GLU A 59 -11.61 -27.21 -8.75
CA GLU A 59 -11.47 -26.59 -7.42
C GLU A 59 -10.22 -27.09 -6.68
N GLU A 60 -9.91 -28.38 -6.74
CA GLU A 60 -8.70 -28.95 -6.15
C GLU A 60 -7.44 -28.38 -6.81
N GLU A 61 -7.43 -28.22 -8.14
CA GLU A 61 -6.35 -27.59 -8.88
C GLU A 61 -6.20 -26.09 -8.54
N GLU A 62 -7.30 -25.32 -8.51
CA GLU A 62 -7.28 -23.92 -8.09
C GLU A 62 -6.77 -23.78 -6.66
N LYS A 63 -7.20 -24.65 -5.75
CA LYS A 63 -6.77 -24.66 -4.35
C LYS A 63 -5.30 -25.03 -4.20
N ARG A 64 -4.78 -25.96 -5.02
CA ARG A 64 -3.36 -26.28 -5.07
C ARG A 64 -2.54 -25.11 -5.59
N LEU A 65 -2.98 -24.47 -6.67
CA LEU A 65 -2.32 -23.29 -7.23
C LEU A 65 -2.35 -22.11 -6.25
N GLU A 66 -3.47 -21.90 -5.54
CA GLU A 66 -3.59 -20.88 -4.52
C GLU A 66 -2.69 -21.19 -3.31
N ALA A 67 -2.63 -22.45 -2.87
CA ALA A 67 -1.72 -22.87 -1.80
C ALA A 67 -0.25 -22.69 -2.20
N GLU A 68 0.11 -22.99 -3.45
CA GLU A 68 1.45 -22.72 -3.97
C GLU A 68 1.74 -21.23 -4.08
N LYS A 69 0.78 -20.40 -4.50
CA LYS A 69 0.91 -18.93 -4.51
C LYS A 69 1.07 -18.39 -3.09
N LYS A 70 0.30 -18.88 -2.12
CA LYS A 70 0.42 -18.54 -0.70
C LYS A 70 1.79 -18.95 -0.14
N LYS A 71 2.29 -20.14 -0.49
CA LYS A 71 3.64 -20.62 -0.12
C LYS A 71 4.75 -19.79 -0.77
N LYS A 72 4.58 -19.37 -2.02
CA LYS A 72 5.47 -18.43 -2.71
C LYS A 72 5.39 -17.01 -2.12
N GLY A 73 4.44 -16.78 -1.20
CA GLY A 73 4.21 -15.53 -0.50
C GLY A 73 3.60 -14.44 -1.40
N PRO A 74 3.21 -13.29 -0.83
CA PRO A 74 2.70 -12.17 -1.61
C PRO A 74 3.72 -11.81 -2.68
N THR A 75 3.30 -11.94 -3.93
CA THR A 75 4.12 -11.78 -5.11
C THR A 75 4.57 -10.32 -5.25
N MET A 76 5.88 -10.13 -5.15
CA MET A 76 6.68 -9.12 -5.83
C MET A 76 6.15 -7.67 -5.87
N GLY A 77 6.42 -6.93 -4.81
CA GLY A 77 6.26 -5.47 -4.77
C GLY A 77 7.30 -4.82 -3.87
N MET A 78 7.27 -3.48 -3.77
CA MET A 78 8.19 -2.70 -2.93
C MET A 78 8.21 -3.16 -1.47
N ALA A 79 7.09 -3.71 -0.97
CA ALA A 79 7.01 -4.28 0.38
C ALA A 79 8.01 -5.43 0.64
N ARG A 80 8.24 -6.31 -0.35
CA ARG A 80 9.26 -7.37 -0.25
C ARG A 80 10.67 -6.80 -0.24
N PHE A 81 10.92 -5.80 -1.09
CA PHE A 81 12.21 -5.09 -1.13
C PHE A 81 12.53 -4.41 0.20
N TYR A 82 11.56 -3.73 0.82
CA TYR A 82 11.74 -3.13 2.15
C TYR A 82 11.90 -4.18 3.25
N GLN A 83 11.16 -5.29 3.18
CA GLN A 83 11.32 -6.41 4.12
C GLN A 83 12.74 -7.01 4.04
N GLU A 84 13.26 -7.23 2.83
CA GLU A 84 14.60 -7.78 2.60
C GLU A 84 15.69 -6.80 3.04
N LEU A 85 15.52 -5.49 2.79
CA LEU A 85 16.43 -4.45 3.26
C LEU A 85 16.50 -4.41 4.79
N LEU A 86 15.35 -4.49 5.46
CA LEU A 86 15.28 -4.54 6.92
C LEU A 86 15.92 -5.81 7.47
N GLN A 87 15.59 -6.98 6.93
CA GLN A 87 16.22 -8.25 7.31
C GLN A 87 17.74 -8.23 7.14
N ARG A 88 18.23 -7.64 6.05
CA ARG A 88 19.67 -7.47 5.82
C ARG A 88 20.31 -6.56 6.87
N SER A 89 19.64 -5.46 7.24
CA SER A 89 20.13 -4.54 8.28
C SER A 89 20.14 -5.20 9.66
N GLU A 90 19.11 -6.00 9.98
CA GLU A 90 19.02 -6.75 11.23
C GLU A 90 20.11 -7.83 11.30
N ALA A 91 20.34 -8.56 10.21
CA ALA A 91 21.40 -9.58 10.14
C ALA A 91 22.79 -8.96 10.34
N GLN A 92 23.07 -7.79 9.75
CA GLN A 92 24.33 -7.07 9.97
C GLN A 92 24.48 -6.63 11.43
N HIS A 93 23.42 -6.12 12.04
CA HIS A 93 23.43 -5.75 13.44
C HIS A 93 23.65 -6.98 14.34
N GLN A 94 22.94 -8.08 14.08
CA GLN A 94 23.09 -9.32 14.84
C GLN A 94 24.52 -9.85 14.76
N ALA A 95 25.11 -9.92 13.57
CA ALA A 95 26.50 -10.34 13.40
C ALA A 95 27.49 -9.43 14.16
N THR A 96 27.21 -8.13 14.23
CA THR A 96 28.04 -7.18 14.98
C THR A 96 27.93 -7.41 16.50
N VAL A 97 26.70 -7.63 17.00
CA VAL A 97 26.47 -7.96 18.42
C VAL A 97 27.10 -9.29 18.76
N GLU A 98 26.89 -10.32 17.95
CA GLU A 98 27.50 -11.64 18.12
C GLU A 98 29.03 -11.53 18.17
N ALA A 99 29.66 -10.82 17.23
CA ALA A 99 31.11 -10.58 17.27
C ALA A 99 31.56 -9.90 18.57
N THR A 100 30.88 -8.84 19.00
CA THR A 100 31.23 -8.15 20.26
C THR A 100 30.96 -8.95 21.53
N THR A 101 30.03 -9.91 21.49
CA THR A 101 29.71 -10.78 22.64
C THR A 101 30.57 -12.05 22.69
N HIS A 102 30.98 -12.57 21.53
CA HIS A 102 31.79 -13.79 21.42
C HIS A 102 33.29 -13.53 21.53
N ASP A 103 33.76 -12.30 21.29
CA ASP A 103 35.12 -11.91 21.68
C ASP A 103 35.17 -11.61 23.19
N PRO A 104 35.79 -12.47 24.04
CA PRO A 104 36.10 -12.06 25.40
C PRO A 104 37.04 -10.86 25.29
N LYS A 105 36.69 -9.76 25.97
CA LYS A 105 37.51 -8.54 26.11
C LYS A 105 39.00 -8.91 26.04
N PRO A 106 39.77 -8.41 25.06
CA PRO A 106 41.17 -8.79 24.94
C PRO A 106 41.86 -8.43 26.26
N VAL A 107 42.34 -9.44 26.99
CA VAL A 107 43.23 -9.25 28.13
C VAL A 107 44.57 -8.81 27.52
N ILE A 108 44.70 -7.50 27.33
CA ILE A 108 45.94 -6.85 26.94
C ILE A 108 46.89 -6.95 28.14
N GLY A 109 47.93 -7.77 27.95
CA GLY A 109 49.17 -7.76 28.75
C GLY A 109 49.89 -6.41 28.67
N PRO A 110 51.07 -6.28 29.30
CA PRO A 110 51.47 -5.08 30.02
C PRO A 110 51.59 -3.82 29.13
N ALA A 111 50.73 -2.85 29.45
CA ALA A 111 50.95 -1.40 29.44
C ALA A 111 51.74 -0.80 28.27
N GLY A 112 51.13 -0.78 27.09
CA GLY A 112 51.21 0.43 26.25
C GLY A 112 50.42 1.56 26.92
N PRO A 113 50.78 2.85 26.76
CA PRO A 113 50.10 3.94 27.47
C PRO A 113 48.63 3.98 27.04
N ASN A 114 47.76 3.59 27.97
CA ASN A 114 46.32 3.71 27.84
C ASN A 114 45.97 5.19 27.66
N LEU A 115 45.43 5.55 26.50
CA LEU A 115 44.89 6.90 26.21
C LEU A 115 43.54 7.15 26.91
N THR A 116 43.15 6.30 27.86
CA THR A 116 42.05 6.59 28.78
C THR A 116 42.55 7.52 29.87
N ILE A 117 42.30 8.82 29.68
CA ILE A 117 42.46 9.85 30.72
C ILE A 117 41.53 9.49 31.88
N THR A 118 42.08 8.77 32.85
CA THR A 118 41.46 8.60 34.16
C THR A 118 41.86 9.81 34.99
N LYS A 119 40.87 10.50 35.57
CA LYS A 119 41.13 11.68 36.39
C LYS A 119 41.95 11.24 37.61
N PRO A 120 43.15 11.80 37.86
CA PRO A 120 43.96 11.41 39.00
C PRO A 120 43.22 11.75 40.31
N PRO A 121 43.39 10.93 41.37
CA PRO A 121 42.63 11.06 42.61
C PRO A 121 42.88 12.37 43.38
N ASP A 122 44.01 13.05 43.13
CA ASP A 122 44.43 14.27 43.83
C ASP A 122 44.22 15.57 43.02
N PHE A 123 43.17 15.62 42.18
CA PHE A 123 42.90 16.83 41.38
C PHE A 123 42.26 17.95 42.23
N LYS A 124 43.07 18.93 42.66
CA LYS A 124 42.59 20.22 43.14
C LYS A 124 42.42 21.18 41.94
N PRO A 125 41.24 21.75 41.69
CA PRO A 125 41.08 22.74 40.62
C PRO A 125 41.93 23.98 40.97
N LYS A 126 42.89 24.30 40.11
CA LYS A 126 43.66 25.55 40.21
C LYS A 126 42.74 26.74 39.91
N SER A 127 43.03 27.89 40.49
CA SER A 127 42.27 29.11 40.18
C SER A 127 42.59 29.61 38.77
N ASP A 128 41.65 30.31 38.12
CA ASP A 128 41.84 30.85 36.76
C ASP A 128 43.06 31.78 36.67
N LEU A 129 43.41 32.48 37.75
CA LEU A 129 44.65 33.28 37.86
C LEU A 129 45.93 32.43 37.78
N GLU A 130 45.95 31.30 38.48
CA GLU A 130 47.10 30.38 38.47
C GLU A 130 47.24 29.73 37.10
N ILE A 131 46.11 29.40 36.47
CA ILE A 131 46.05 28.83 35.13
C ILE A 131 46.57 29.83 34.09
N ALA A 132 46.21 31.11 34.19
CA ALA A 132 46.69 32.15 33.30
C ALA A 132 48.21 32.36 33.43
N ARG A 133 48.74 32.41 34.67
CA ARG A 133 50.20 32.51 34.89
C ARG A 133 50.97 31.32 34.33
N GLU A 134 50.42 30.11 34.48
CA GLU A 134 51.02 28.90 33.93
C GLU A 134 50.98 28.90 32.39
N ALA A 135 49.92 29.43 31.79
CA ALA A 135 49.79 29.57 30.34
C ALA A 135 50.75 30.64 29.77
N GLU A 136 50.92 31.79 30.45
CA GLU A 136 51.90 32.81 30.08
C GLU A 136 53.34 32.29 30.19
N ALA A 137 53.65 31.51 31.23
CA ALA A 137 54.94 30.84 31.38
C ALA A 137 55.20 29.81 30.26
N GLN A 138 54.13 29.23 29.69
CA GLN A 138 54.19 28.38 28.49
C GLN A 138 54.23 29.17 27.18
N GLY A 139 54.24 30.51 27.23
CA GLY A 139 54.28 31.39 26.07
C GLY A 139 52.93 31.59 25.36
N LYS A 140 51.81 31.25 26.02
CA LYS A 140 50.46 31.51 25.53
C LYS A 140 49.97 32.87 26.02
N THR A 141 49.41 33.67 25.14
CA THR A 141 48.74 34.92 25.51
C THR A 141 47.33 34.60 26.00
N VAL A 142 47.01 34.98 27.24
CA VAL A 142 45.68 34.77 27.84
C VAL A 142 45.14 36.09 28.39
N GLU A 143 43.98 36.52 27.92
CA GLU A 143 43.32 37.74 28.44
C GLU A 143 42.51 37.44 29.72
N LEU A 144 42.68 38.29 30.74
CA LEU A 144 41.92 38.25 32.01
C LEU A 144 40.99 39.47 32.11
N ASN A 145 39.77 39.26 32.59
CA ASN A 145 38.83 40.34 32.95
C ASN A 145 39.17 40.96 34.32
N ASP A 146 38.53 42.09 34.65
CA ASP A 146 38.66 42.78 35.94
C ASP A 146 38.32 41.89 37.16
N ASP A 147 37.50 40.85 36.96
CA ASP A 147 37.15 39.83 37.96
C ASP A 147 38.16 38.66 38.02
N ASN A 148 39.34 38.80 37.39
CA ASN A 148 40.40 37.80 37.35
C ASN A 148 40.00 36.46 36.69
N GLN A 149 39.03 36.50 35.79
CA GLN A 149 38.55 35.35 35.01
C GLN A 149 39.08 35.37 33.59
N ILE A 150 39.39 34.19 33.04
CA ILE A 150 39.90 34.05 31.67
C ILE A 150 38.78 34.29 30.65
N VAL A 151 39.00 35.21 29.73
CA VAL A 151 38.02 35.60 28.70
C VAL A 151 37.77 34.48 27.69
N ASP A 152 38.83 33.86 27.17
CA ASP A 152 38.74 32.74 26.24
C ASP A 152 39.58 31.53 26.70
N LYS A 153 38.90 30.47 27.12
CA LYS A 153 39.53 29.22 27.58
C LYS A 153 40.24 28.45 26.46
N ARG A 154 40.01 28.81 25.19
CA ARG A 154 40.69 28.18 24.04
C ARG A 154 42.16 28.56 23.96
N GLU A 155 42.52 29.74 24.46
CA GLU A 155 43.89 30.22 24.52
C GLU A 155 44.77 29.35 25.42
N LEU A 156 44.16 28.59 26.34
CA LEU A 156 44.86 27.62 27.19
C LEU A 156 45.23 26.31 26.48
N LEU A 157 44.60 26.00 25.33
CA LEU A 157 44.80 24.73 24.64
C LEU A 157 46.13 24.71 23.87
N SER A 158 46.79 23.56 23.79
CA SER A 158 47.99 23.40 22.98
C SER A 158 47.65 23.45 21.49
N ALA A 159 48.50 24.12 20.71
CA ALA A 159 48.27 24.41 19.28
C ALA A 159 48.04 23.19 18.37
N GLY A 160 48.27 21.96 18.86
CA GLY A 160 48.08 20.72 18.10
C GLY A 160 46.62 20.24 17.98
N LEU A 161 45.70 20.72 18.83
CA LEU A 161 44.27 20.41 18.74
C LEU A 161 43.44 21.55 18.14
N ASN A 162 44.08 22.61 17.66
CA ASN A 162 43.43 23.78 17.06
C ASN A 162 43.83 23.96 15.59
N LEU A 163 43.89 22.87 14.82
CA LEU A 163 43.94 22.93 13.36
C LEU A 163 42.50 22.93 12.82
N SER A 164 41.88 24.11 12.75
CA SER A 164 41.28 24.59 11.51
C SER A 164 40.64 25.96 11.73
N LEU A 165 41.12 26.90 10.90
CA LEU A 165 40.63 28.27 10.70
C LEU A 165 41.21 29.35 11.63
N PRO A 166 41.66 30.49 11.06
CA PRO A 166 42.09 31.64 11.84
C PRO A 166 40.92 32.22 12.64
N ASN A 167 41.22 32.74 13.83
CA ASN A 167 40.29 33.35 14.78
C ASN A 167 39.34 34.34 14.06
N THR A 168 38.05 34.01 14.01
CA THR A 168 37.03 34.72 13.24
C THR A 168 36.50 35.99 13.92
N ARG A 169 37.35 36.76 14.59
CA ARG A 169 37.00 38.08 15.15
C ARG A 169 36.61 39.12 14.08
N ASN A 170 36.86 38.84 12.79
CA ASN A 170 36.56 39.74 11.67
C ASN A 170 35.69 39.09 10.55
N LEU A 171 34.49 38.59 10.88
CA LEU A 171 33.55 38.02 9.89
C LEU A 171 32.64 39.07 9.22
N GLY A 172 33.23 40.09 8.60
CA GLY A 172 32.51 41.06 7.76
C GLY A 172 32.59 40.81 6.25
N GLY A 173 33.50 39.94 5.79
CA GLY A 173 33.96 39.98 4.39
C GLY A 173 33.91 38.69 3.56
N LEU A 174 33.38 37.56 4.06
CA LEU A 174 33.53 36.27 3.37
C LEU A 174 32.20 35.52 3.15
N ARG A 175 31.34 36.07 2.28
CA ARG A 175 30.16 35.39 1.72
C ARG A 175 30.30 35.10 0.21
N LYS A 176 31.51 34.81 -0.28
CA LYS A 176 31.71 34.55 -1.72
C LYS A 176 32.84 33.55 -2.00
N SER A 177 32.68 32.31 -1.55
CA SER A 177 33.42 31.15 -2.11
C SER A 177 33.02 29.84 -1.42
N ARG A 178 31.82 29.32 -1.72
CA ARG A 178 31.54 27.90 -1.44
C ARG A 178 30.50 27.32 -2.41
N GLU A 179 30.84 27.32 -3.69
CA GLU A 179 30.13 26.55 -4.71
C GLU A 179 31.13 25.91 -5.68
N THR A 180 31.97 25.00 -5.19
CA THR A 180 32.68 24.04 -6.05
C THR A 180 33.14 22.85 -5.21
N ALA A 181 32.30 21.80 -5.15
CA ALA A 181 32.71 20.39 -5.09
C ALA A 181 31.50 19.50 -4.78
N LYS A 182 30.89 18.93 -5.82
CA LYS A 182 30.62 17.48 -5.87
C LYS A 182 30.17 17.04 -7.26
N SER A 183 30.68 15.87 -7.59
CA SER A 183 30.76 15.17 -8.86
C SER A 183 29.54 14.30 -9.14
N GLU A 184 29.33 14.12 -10.45
CA GLU A 184 28.88 12.91 -11.16
C GLU A 184 27.39 12.54 -11.29
N GLU A 185 27.05 12.31 -12.57
CA GLU A 185 25.86 11.75 -13.21
C GLU A 185 24.66 12.68 -13.49
N GLU A 186 24.69 13.23 -14.71
CA GLU A 186 23.66 14.04 -15.35
C GLU A 186 22.43 13.19 -15.72
N VAL A 187 21.34 13.37 -15.00
CA VAL A 187 20.00 13.09 -15.54
C VAL A 187 19.65 14.25 -16.46
N GLN A 188 19.54 13.96 -17.77
CA GLN A 188 19.07 14.91 -18.78
C GLN A 188 17.67 15.42 -18.44
N ALA A 189 17.59 16.55 -17.75
CA ALA A 189 16.38 17.34 -17.61
C ALA A 189 16.33 18.32 -18.78
N HIS A 190 15.43 18.05 -19.74
CA HIS A 190 15.11 19.00 -20.78
C HIS A 190 14.61 20.32 -20.15
N ARG A 191 15.44 21.36 -20.26
CA ARG A 191 15.11 22.74 -19.89
C ARG A 191 14.10 23.30 -20.90
N ALA A 192 12.81 23.15 -20.60
CA ALA A 192 11.74 23.81 -21.31
C ALA A 192 11.24 25.04 -20.51
N VAL A 193 11.59 26.21 -21.04
CA VAL A 193 10.84 27.49 -21.09
C VAL A 193 10.00 27.90 -19.86
N GLY A 194 10.37 29.03 -19.23
CA GLY A 194 9.47 29.81 -18.37
C GLY A 194 9.78 29.75 -16.88
N THR A 195 10.58 30.71 -16.44
CA THR A 195 10.69 31.25 -15.07
C THR A 195 9.66 30.79 -14.03
N ALA A 196 10.12 29.95 -13.08
CA ALA A 196 9.73 29.91 -11.67
C ALA A 196 8.23 29.78 -11.30
N ALA A 197 7.46 28.92 -11.97
CA ALA A 197 6.32 28.32 -11.27
C ALA A 197 6.88 27.43 -10.15
N SER A 198 6.63 27.80 -8.89
CA SER A 198 7.03 26.97 -7.74
C SER A 198 6.52 25.55 -7.95
N LEU A 199 7.28 24.53 -7.53
CA LEU A 199 6.89 23.11 -7.60
C LEU A 199 5.45 22.89 -7.08
N LYS A 200 5.01 23.72 -6.12
CA LYS A 200 3.65 23.77 -5.58
C LYS A 200 2.59 24.10 -6.64
N GLU A 201 2.86 25.05 -7.54
CA GLU A 201 1.94 25.47 -8.60
C GLU A 201 1.82 24.41 -9.70
N ILE A 202 2.93 23.75 -10.06
CA ILE A 202 2.93 22.62 -11.00
C ILE A 202 2.09 21.47 -10.44
N ASN A 203 2.26 21.15 -9.16
CA ASN A 203 1.49 20.11 -8.49
C ASN A 203 -0.01 20.47 -8.43
N GLN A 204 -0.35 21.72 -8.13
CA GLN A 204 -1.74 22.19 -8.13
C GLN A 204 -2.40 22.12 -9.52
N ARG A 205 -1.68 22.47 -10.58
CA ARG A 205 -2.20 22.36 -11.95
C ARG A 205 -2.46 20.90 -12.33
N ARG A 206 -1.51 20.00 -12.02
CA ARG A 206 -1.68 18.55 -12.23
C ARG A 206 -2.82 17.97 -11.42
N GLN A 207 -2.99 18.40 -10.16
CA GLN A 207 -4.11 17.97 -9.32
C GLN A 207 -5.46 18.36 -9.94
N ARG A 208 -5.61 19.59 -10.44
CA ARG A 208 -6.83 20.05 -11.11
C ARG A 208 -7.11 19.28 -12.41
N GLU A 209 -6.09 18.93 -13.17
CA GLU A 209 -6.24 18.10 -14.37
C GLU A 209 -6.73 16.69 -14.02
N ILE A 210 -6.18 16.08 -12.98
CA ILE A 210 -6.61 14.76 -12.47
C ILE A 210 -8.04 14.82 -11.93
N GLU A 211 -8.37 15.86 -11.16
CA GLU A 211 -9.73 16.08 -10.64
C GLU A 211 -10.74 16.18 -11.78
N LYS A 212 -10.42 16.95 -12.82
CA LYS A 212 -11.26 17.10 -14.01
C LYS A 212 -11.45 15.77 -14.75
N GLN A 213 -10.39 14.98 -14.92
CA GLN A 213 -10.48 13.65 -15.53
C GLN A 213 -11.34 12.69 -14.70
N LEU A 214 -11.22 12.74 -13.37
CA LEU A 214 -12.02 11.92 -12.46
C LEU A 214 -13.49 12.33 -12.48
N GLU A 215 -13.78 13.63 -12.55
CA GLU A 215 -15.13 14.16 -12.65
C GLU A 215 -15.80 13.77 -13.97
N GLU A 216 -15.09 13.90 -15.09
CA GLU A 216 -15.57 13.44 -16.41
C GLU A 216 -15.84 11.93 -16.44
N GLU A 217 -14.99 11.13 -15.79
CA GLU A 217 -15.17 9.69 -15.65
C GLU A 217 -16.38 9.32 -14.78
N ARG A 218 -16.60 10.06 -13.69
CA ARG A 218 -17.77 9.93 -12.83
C ARG A 218 -19.06 10.31 -13.56
N GLU A 219 -19.06 11.42 -14.29
CA GLU A 219 -20.20 11.86 -15.10
C GLU A 219 -20.53 10.83 -16.18
N ARG A 220 -19.52 10.32 -16.87
CA ARG A 220 -19.69 9.25 -17.86
C ARG A 220 -20.31 7.99 -17.24
N ARG A 221 -19.79 7.52 -16.10
CA ARG A 221 -20.36 6.36 -15.37
C ARG A 221 -21.78 6.63 -14.89
N ALA A 222 -22.07 7.83 -14.41
CA ALA A 222 -23.41 8.22 -13.96
C ALA A 222 -24.40 8.23 -15.14
N ALA A 223 -24.00 8.76 -16.30
CA ALA A 223 -24.82 8.75 -17.50
C ALA A 223 -25.05 7.34 -18.05
N GLU A 224 -24.03 6.46 -18.05
CA GLU A 224 -24.17 5.05 -18.42
C GLU A 224 -25.14 4.32 -17.47
N LYS A 225 -25.03 4.58 -16.16
CA LYS A 225 -25.96 4.01 -15.16
C LYS A 225 -27.39 4.52 -15.35
N GLU A 226 -27.58 5.82 -15.59
CA GLU A 226 -28.91 6.38 -15.82
C GLU A 226 -29.56 5.82 -17.07
N ARG A 227 -28.78 5.59 -18.14
CA ARG A 227 -29.26 4.91 -19.36
C ARG A 227 -29.68 3.48 -19.06
N ALA A 228 -28.87 2.72 -18.32
CA ALA A 228 -29.22 1.36 -17.91
C ALA A 228 -30.51 1.34 -17.06
N ASP A 229 -30.63 2.25 -16.09
CA ASP A 229 -31.83 2.38 -15.25
C ASP A 229 -33.08 2.74 -16.08
N ARG A 230 -32.93 3.56 -17.15
CA ARG A 230 -34.01 3.87 -18.09
C ARG A 230 -34.39 2.66 -18.93
N GLU A 231 -33.43 1.95 -19.50
CA GLU A 231 -33.67 0.72 -20.27
C GLU A 231 -34.33 -0.38 -19.42
N GLU A 232 -33.93 -0.52 -18.15
CA GLU A 232 -34.56 -1.44 -17.21
C GLU A 232 -36.00 -1.04 -16.93
N LYS A 233 -36.27 0.26 -16.69
CA LYS A 233 -37.64 0.76 -16.52
C LYS A 233 -38.49 0.51 -17.76
N GLU A 234 -37.96 0.77 -18.95
CA GLU A 234 -38.64 0.51 -20.22
C GLU A 234 -38.93 -0.99 -20.41
N ARG A 235 -37.98 -1.87 -20.08
CA ARG A 235 -38.21 -3.33 -20.09
C ARG A 235 -39.30 -3.75 -19.11
N VAL A 236 -39.32 -3.17 -17.91
CA VAL A 236 -40.35 -3.48 -16.92
C VAL A 236 -41.71 -2.97 -17.38
N VAL A 237 -41.78 -1.78 -17.97
CA VAL A 237 -43.03 -1.24 -18.55
C VAL A 237 -43.50 -2.09 -19.73
N ALA A 238 -42.59 -2.50 -20.63
CA ALA A 238 -42.93 -3.36 -21.77
C ALA A 238 -43.42 -4.76 -21.34
N LYS A 239 -43.00 -5.26 -20.16
CA LYS A 239 -43.49 -6.51 -19.58
C LYS A 239 -44.82 -6.37 -18.83
N ARG A 240 -45.25 -5.15 -18.51
CA ARG A 240 -46.54 -4.93 -17.85
C ARG A 240 -47.65 -4.96 -18.90
N ASN A 241 -48.73 -5.67 -18.60
CA ASN A 241 -49.88 -5.73 -19.49
C ASN A 241 -50.54 -4.35 -19.60
N ASN A 242 -50.88 -3.96 -20.82
CA ASN A 242 -51.57 -2.70 -21.07
C ASN A 242 -53.03 -2.76 -20.57
N GLN A 243 -53.62 -1.61 -20.23
CA GLN A 243 -55.02 -1.54 -19.77
C GLN A 243 -55.99 -2.17 -20.79
N GLU A 244 -55.74 -1.96 -22.08
CA GLU A 244 -56.52 -2.56 -23.17
C GLU A 244 -56.44 -4.09 -23.16
N GLU A 245 -55.25 -4.68 -22.95
CA GLU A 245 -55.09 -6.13 -22.87
C GLU A 245 -55.82 -6.73 -21.65
N ILE A 246 -55.85 -6.00 -20.54
CA ILE A 246 -56.59 -6.38 -19.34
C ILE A 246 -58.10 -6.35 -19.60
N GLU A 247 -58.59 -5.32 -20.30
CA GLU A 247 -60.01 -5.20 -20.69
C GLU A 247 -60.42 -6.28 -21.68
N ASP A 248 -59.57 -6.56 -22.68
CA ASP A 248 -59.82 -7.59 -23.69
C ASP A 248 -59.81 -8.99 -23.06
N ALA A 249 -58.89 -9.26 -22.12
CA ALA A 249 -58.89 -10.48 -21.31
C ALA A 249 -60.15 -10.62 -20.44
N LYS A 250 -60.62 -9.52 -19.82
CA LYS A 250 -61.88 -9.50 -19.07
C LYS A 250 -63.08 -9.76 -19.98
N ALA A 251 -63.14 -9.15 -21.17
CA ALA A 251 -64.20 -9.37 -22.13
C ALA A 251 -64.26 -10.84 -22.59
N ARG A 252 -63.11 -11.44 -22.93
CA ARG A 252 -63.00 -12.87 -23.28
C ARG A 252 -63.40 -13.79 -22.14
N TYR A 253 -63.08 -13.43 -20.90
CA TYR A 253 -63.51 -14.18 -19.71
C TYR A 253 -65.03 -14.12 -19.53
N LEU A 254 -65.63 -12.92 -19.65
CA LEU A 254 -67.08 -12.74 -19.55
C LEU A 254 -67.83 -13.49 -20.67
N ALA A 255 -67.31 -13.48 -21.90
CA ALA A 255 -67.87 -14.24 -23.01
C ALA A 255 -67.82 -15.75 -22.75
N ARG A 256 -66.67 -16.28 -22.29
CA ARG A 256 -66.56 -17.70 -21.89
C ARG A 256 -67.50 -18.06 -20.74
N LYS A 257 -67.67 -17.16 -19.77
CA LYS A 257 -68.61 -17.36 -18.66
C LYS A 257 -70.06 -17.42 -19.13
N ARG A 258 -70.47 -16.52 -20.04
CA ARG A 258 -71.81 -16.52 -20.65
C ARG A 258 -72.07 -17.82 -21.42
N GLN A 259 -71.16 -18.20 -22.30
CA GLN A 259 -71.28 -19.45 -23.06
C GLN A 259 -71.33 -20.69 -22.16
N ARG A 260 -70.57 -20.70 -21.06
CA ARG A 260 -70.62 -21.79 -20.09
C ARG A 260 -71.99 -21.86 -19.41
N LEU A 261 -72.57 -20.73 -19.04
CA LEU A 261 -73.91 -20.66 -18.43
C LEU A 261 -75.01 -21.10 -19.41
N GLU A 262 -74.95 -20.64 -20.66
CA GLU A 262 -75.89 -21.08 -21.71
C GLU A 262 -75.80 -22.58 -21.96
N LYS A 263 -74.58 -23.13 -22.08
CA LYS A 263 -74.37 -24.57 -22.24
C LYS A 263 -74.92 -25.37 -21.05
N THR A 264 -74.67 -24.92 -19.82
CA THR A 264 -75.23 -25.58 -18.63
C THR A 264 -76.75 -25.50 -18.56
N ALA A 265 -77.35 -24.41 -19.05
CA ALA A 265 -78.80 -24.25 -19.11
C ALA A 265 -79.42 -25.17 -20.17
N THR A 266 -78.79 -25.31 -21.35
CA THR A 266 -79.26 -26.24 -22.38
C THR A 266 -79.14 -27.71 -21.96
N THR A 267 -78.07 -28.09 -21.26
CA THR A 267 -77.88 -29.48 -20.80
C THR A 267 -78.74 -29.86 -19.59
N GLY A 268 -79.35 -28.88 -18.91
CA GLY A 268 -80.25 -29.12 -17.78
C GLY A 268 -81.74 -29.07 -18.16
N ALA A 269 -82.06 -28.79 -19.42
CA ALA A 269 -83.42 -28.70 -19.94
C ALA A 269 -83.82 -29.88 -20.86
N GLU A 270 -82.87 -30.76 -21.19
CA GLU A 270 -83.10 -32.12 -21.70
C GLU A 270 -83.16 -33.13 -20.55
#